data_AF-A0A6G3Z3H3-F1
#
_entry.id   AF-A0A6G3Z3H3-F1
#
_cell.length_a   1.000
_cell.length_b   1.000
_cell.length_c   1.000
_cell.angle_alpha   90.00
_cell.angle_beta   90.00
_cell.angle_gamma   90.00
#
_symmetry.space_group_name_H-M   'P 1'
#
loop_
_entity.id
_entity.type
_entity.pdbx_description
1 polymer ?
#
loop_
_entity_poly.entity_id
_entity_poly.type
_entity_poly.pdbx_seq_one_letter_code
_entity_poly.pdbx_strand_id
1 'polypeptide(L)'
;MRLMSLLGNLPRSPRLVYLTLIAGSSLLAIVPQETAKAQSQTLAAECNQFATVVGQNQQIMASFNAEIEAFSQNASQAETLEDIQAAARQYVEAVNGVIENLDTLVDDLNVLSLSDEPLSSYRNQYSAVVEGFNESLMIAAEAMNGVAEAESEEVLPERVETLQTDTVGAVEQIQQLAAEETDIIQNVNTHCGVES
;
A
#
# COMPACT_ATOMS: atom_id res chain seq x y z
N MET A 1 -26.04 4.11 10.42
CA MET A 1 -25.21 2.91 10.18
C MET A 1 -24.06 2.98 11.19
N ARG A 2 -23.89 1.94 12.01
CA ARG A 2 -23.12 1.93 13.27
C ARG A 2 -21.60 1.75 13.07
N LEU A 3 -20.84 2.73 13.58
CA LEU A 3 -19.78 2.61 14.60
C LEU A 3 -18.64 1.59 14.40
N MET A 4 -17.45 2.17 14.16
CA MET A 4 -16.21 2.00 14.94
C MET A 4 -16.14 0.77 15.85
N SER A 5 -15.23 -0.16 15.51
CA SER A 5 -14.57 -1.06 16.45
C SER A 5 -13.64 -1.97 15.67
N LEU A 6 -12.33 -1.69 15.59
CA LEU A 6 -11.32 -2.73 15.31
C LEU A 6 -9.87 -2.38 15.71
N LEU A 7 -9.64 -1.36 16.56
CA LEU A 7 -8.30 -1.06 17.10
C LEU A 7 -8.28 -1.13 18.63
N GLY A 8 -8.60 -2.29 19.17
CA GLY A 8 -8.52 -2.52 20.62
C GLY A 8 -8.47 -4.01 20.97
N ASN A 9 -7.27 -4.58 21.09
CA ASN A 9 -6.90 -5.59 22.09
C ASN A 9 -5.48 -6.12 21.85
N LEU A 10 -4.48 -5.50 22.46
CA LEU A 10 -3.21 -6.15 22.78
C LEU A 10 -3.23 -6.57 24.25
N PRO A 11 -3.12 -7.88 24.59
CA PRO A 11 -2.97 -8.30 25.98
C PRO A 11 -1.53 -8.15 26.48
N ARG A 12 -1.39 -7.54 27.66
CA ARG A 12 -0.16 -7.47 28.48
C ARG A 12 -0.01 -8.70 29.39
N SER A 13 1.07 -9.47 29.18
CA SER A 13 1.90 -10.25 30.16
C SER A 13 1.20 -11.36 31.02
N PRO A 14 1.85 -12.16 31.91
CA PRO A 14 3.28 -12.49 32.18
C PRO A 14 3.59 -14.01 32.45
N ARG A 15 4.88 -14.31 32.76
CA ARG A 15 5.49 -15.46 33.52
C ARG A 15 6.00 -16.67 32.71
N LEU A 16 7.31 -16.96 32.64
CA LEU A 16 8.29 -17.54 33.61
C LEU A 16 8.16 -19.07 33.84
N VAL A 17 9.34 -19.69 33.99
CA VAL A 17 9.72 -21.06 34.44
C VAL A 17 9.65 -22.18 33.36
N TYR A 18 10.62 -23.09 33.13
CA TYR A 18 11.63 -23.70 34.00
C TYR A 18 12.89 -24.19 33.24
N LEU A 19 13.99 -24.23 34.01
CA LEU A 19 15.29 -24.87 33.80
C LEU A 19 15.23 -26.33 33.31
N THR A 20 16.12 -26.72 32.39
CA THR A 20 16.71 -28.07 32.39
C THR A 20 18.19 -28.01 32.02
N LEU A 21 19.04 -28.38 32.99
CA LEU A 21 20.46 -28.68 32.85
C LEU A 21 20.63 -29.96 32.01
N ILE A 22 21.47 -29.93 30.96
CA ILE A 22 22.20 -31.13 30.52
C ILE A 22 23.67 -30.71 30.34
N ALA A 23 24.50 -31.26 31.21
CA ALA A 23 25.95 -31.24 31.07
C ALA A 23 26.35 -32.15 29.90
N GLY A 24 27.09 -31.60 28.94
CA GLY A 24 27.67 -32.32 27.83
C GLY A 24 28.97 -31.65 27.41
N SER A 25 30.08 -32.14 27.98
CA SER A 25 31.43 -31.75 27.60
C SER A 25 31.64 -31.97 26.10
N SER A 26 31.92 -30.90 25.35
CA SER A 26 32.40 -30.97 23.98
C SER A 26 33.35 -29.80 23.73
N LEU A 27 34.46 -30.13 23.07
CA LEU A 27 35.62 -29.29 22.84
C LEU A 27 35.25 -27.92 22.27
N LEU A 28 35.80 -26.88 22.88
CA LEU A 28 35.82 -25.51 22.39
C LEU A 28 36.56 -25.44 21.05
N ALA A 29 35.82 -25.49 19.95
CA ALA A 29 36.23 -24.82 18.73
C ALA A 29 35.85 -23.34 18.89
N ILE A 30 36.85 -22.49 19.13
CA ILE A 30 36.70 -21.03 19.09
C ILE A 30 36.49 -20.67 17.62
N VAL A 31 35.23 -20.65 17.19
CA VAL A 31 34.81 -20.03 15.93
C VAL A 31 34.60 -18.54 16.23
N PRO A 32 35.13 -17.60 15.44
CA PRO A 32 34.94 -16.17 15.68
C PRO A 32 33.46 -15.82 15.61
N GLN A 33 32.85 -15.47 16.75
CA GLN A 33 31.46 -15.03 16.91
C GLN A 33 31.18 -13.59 16.39
N GLU A 34 32.14 -12.96 15.69
CA GLU A 34 32.00 -11.56 15.26
C GLU A 34 31.11 -11.39 14.00
N THR A 35 30.93 -12.43 13.18
CA THR A 35 30.12 -12.32 11.95
C THR A 35 28.61 -12.34 12.21
N ALA A 36 28.16 -13.09 13.22
CA ALA A 36 26.72 -13.22 13.52
C ALA A 36 26.09 -11.92 14.05
N LYS A 37 26.86 -11.07 14.75
CA LYS A 37 26.38 -9.77 15.23
C LYS A 37 26.33 -8.72 14.12
N ALA A 38 27.32 -8.69 13.24
CA ALA A 38 27.34 -7.75 12.11
C ALA A 38 26.20 -8.03 11.14
N GLN A 39 25.94 -9.30 10.82
CA GLN A 39 24.86 -9.69 9.90
C GLN A 39 23.46 -9.35 10.46
N SER A 40 23.25 -9.50 11.77
CA SER A 40 21.99 -9.13 12.43
C SER A 40 21.75 -7.60 12.48
N GLN A 41 22.81 -6.80 12.58
CA GLN A 41 22.70 -5.33 12.57
C GLN A 41 22.35 -4.79 11.19
N THR A 42 22.89 -5.39 10.12
CA THR A 42 22.57 -5.02 8.74
C THR A 42 21.12 -5.33 8.41
N LEU A 43 20.63 -6.53 8.74
CA LEU A 43 19.25 -6.91 8.49
C LEU A 43 18.25 -5.98 9.19
N ALA A 44 18.49 -5.65 10.47
CA ALA A 44 17.62 -4.72 11.19
C ALA A 44 17.59 -3.32 10.55
N ALA A 45 18.73 -2.84 10.03
CA ALA A 45 18.78 -1.57 9.31
C ALA A 45 18.01 -1.61 8.00
N GLU A 46 18.16 -2.67 7.21
CA GLU A 46 17.45 -2.88 5.95
C GLU A 46 15.93 -3.01 6.14
N CYS A 47 15.50 -3.76 7.16
CA CYS A 47 14.09 -3.83 7.57
C CYS A 47 13.49 -2.47 7.92
N ASN A 48 14.24 -1.62 8.64
CA ASN A 48 13.77 -0.27 8.98
C ASN A 48 13.68 0.64 7.75
N GLN A 49 14.62 0.52 6.80
CA GLN A 49 14.58 1.26 5.54
C GLN A 49 13.35 0.87 4.72
N PHE A 50 13.11 -0.43 4.56
CA PHE A 50 11.93 -0.96 3.88
C PHE A 50 10.64 -0.44 4.52
N ALA A 51 10.51 -0.59 5.85
CA ALA A 51 9.32 -0.14 6.58
C ALA A 51 9.10 1.38 6.48
N THR A 52 10.17 2.17 6.40
CA THR A 52 10.08 3.62 6.24
C THR A 52 9.48 3.99 4.88
N VAL A 53 9.96 3.38 3.80
CA VAL A 53 9.46 3.64 2.45
C VAL A 53 8.02 3.17 2.31
N VAL A 54 7.72 1.93 2.72
CA VAL A 54 6.34 1.42 2.68
C VAL A 54 5.38 2.20 3.58
N GLY A 55 5.86 2.75 4.69
CA GLY A 55 5.07 3.62 5.56
C GLY A 55 4.50 4.86 4.86
N GLN A 56 5.12 5.31 3.77
CA GLN A 56 4.61 6.42 2.95
C GLN A 56 3.25 6.07 2.32
N ASN A 57 3.00 4.80 1.95
CA ASN A 57 1.75 4.38 1.30
C ASN A 57 0.51 4.70 2.16
N GLN A 58 0.62 4.60 3.49
CA GLN A 58 -0.49 4.94 4.40
C GLN A 58 -0.88 6.42 4.31
N GLN A 59 0.10 7.30 4.14
CA GLN A 59 -0.14 8.74 3.99
C GLN A 59 -0.75 9.06 2.63
N ILE A 60 -0.29 8.39 1.57
CA ILE A 60 -0.86 8.50 0.22
C ILE A 60 -2.34 8.12 0.26
N MET A 61 -2.67 6.96 0.81
CA MET A 61 -4.05 6.48 0.91
C MET A 61 -4.93 7.35 1.80
N ALA A 62 -4.39 7.89 2.90
CA ALA A 62 -5.14 8.83 3.75
C ALA A 62 -5.49 10.12 3.00
N SER A 63 -4.55 10.64 2.20
CA SER A 63 -4.75 11.84 1.40
C SER A 63 -5.77 11.60 0.29
N PHE A 64 -5.67 10.45 -0.40
CA PHE A 64 -6.63 10.05 -1.41
C PHE A 64 -8.06 9.94 -0.87
N ASN A 65 -8.23 9.30 0.30
CA ASN A 65 -9.55 9.16 0.90
C ASN A 65 -10.20 10.51 1.20
N ALA A 66 -9.43 11.50 1.65
CA ALA A 66 -9.95 12.85 1.89
C ALA A 66 -10.42 13.52 0.58
N GLU A 67 -9.65 13.36 -0.50
CA GLU A 67 -10.04 13.90 -1.81
C GLU A 67 -11.26 13.20 -2.40
N ILE A 68 -11.38 11.88 -2.23
CA ILE A 68 -12.55 11.10 -2.65
C ILE A 68 -13.79 11.47 -1.83
N GLU A 69 -13.65 11.73 -0.53
CA GLU A 69 -14.75 12.26 0.29
C GLU A 69 -15.22 13.64 -0.21
N ALA A 70 -14.28 14.51 -0.58
CA ALA A 70 -14.60 15.83 -1.15
C ALA A 70 -15.28 15.71 -2.52
N PHE A 71 -14.77 14.85 -3.41
CA PHE A 71 -15.41 14.52 -4.67
C PHE A 71 -16.84 14.00 -4.46
N SER A 72 -17.03 13.04 -3.54
CA SER A 72 -18.35 12.45 -3.27
C SER A 72 -19.36 13.50 -2.80
N GLN A 73 -18.93 14.45 -1.95
CA GLN A 73 -19.76 15.56 -1.52
C GLN A 73 -20.15 16.48 -2.68
N ASN A 74 -19.20 16.84 -3.54
CA ASN A 74 -19.46 17.71 -4.69
C ASN A 74 -20.33 17.02 -5.75
N ALA A 75 -20.03 15.77 -6.09
CA ALA A 75 -20.83 14.96 -7.01
C ALA A 75 -22.28 14.79 -6.52
N SER A 76 -22.50 14.65 -5.21
CA SER A 76 -23.85 14.53 -4.65
C SER A 76 -24.71 15.81 -4.76
N GLN A 77 -24.06 16.95 -4.98
CA GLN A 77 -24.69 18.26 -5.14
C GLN A 77 -24.76 18.70 -6.60
N ALA A 78 -24.24 17.91 -7.55
CA ALA A 78 -24.21 18.26 -8.96
C ALA A 78 -25.63 18.19 -9.56
N GLU A 79 -26.09 19.30 -10.14
CA GLU A 79 -27.42 19.41 -10.75
C GLU A 79 -27.35 19.66 -12.25
N THR A 80 -26.23 20.22 -12.73
CA THR A 80 -26.02 20.58 -14.14
C THR A 80 -24.86 19.80 -14.74
N LEU A 81 -24.79 19.75 -16.08
CA LEU A 81 -23.63 19.22 -16.80
C LEU A 81 -22.31 19.87 -16.34
N GLU A 82 -22.31 21.19 -16.11
CA GLU A 82 -21.13 21.92 -15.64
C GLU A 82 -20.69 21.44 -14.26
N ASP A 83 -21.62 21.20 -13.33
CA ASP A 83 -21.31 20.67 -12.01
C ASP A 83 -20.74 19.24 -12.09
N ILE A 84 -21.32 18.40 -12.96
CA ILE A 84 -20.85 17.03 -13.19
C ILE A 84 -19.43 17.04 -13.75
N GLN A 85 -19.17 17.87 -14.76
CA GLN A 85 -17.83 18.02 -15.34
C GLN A 85 -16.83 18.55 -14.31
N ALA A 86 -17.22 19.52 -13.48
CA ALA A 86 -16.37 20.07 -12.43
C ALA A 86 -16.01 19.01 -11.38
N ALA A 87 -16.99 18.23 -10.90
CA ALA A 87 -16.74 17.12 -9.98
C ALA A 87 -15.84 16.04 -10.61
N ALA A 88 -16.08 15.68 -11.88
CA ALA A 88 -15.25 14.73 -12.60
C ALA A 88 -13.79 15.20 -12.74
N ARG A 89 -13.56 16.49 -13.05
CA ARG A 89 -12.20 17.06 -13.10
C ARG A 89 -11.50 17.00 -11.76
N GLN A 90 -12.20 17.33 -10.68
CA GLN A 90 -11.64 17.23 -9.33
C GLN A 90 -11.22 15.79 -9.01
N TYR A 91 -12.04 14.80 -9.37
CA TYR A 91 -11.66 13.39 -9.21
C TYR A 91 -10.41 13.05 -10.00
N VAL A 92 -10.33 13.45 -11.27
CA VAL A 92 -9.16 13.19 -12.13
C VAL A 92 -7.90 13.84 -11.55
N GLU A 93 -7.98 15.09 -11.09
CA GLU A 93 -6.87 15.79 -10.42
C GLU A 93 -6.41 15.05 -9.16
N ALA A 94 -7.36 14.62 -8.32
CA ALA A 94 -7.05 13.87 -7.11
C ALA A 94 -6.37 12.52 -7.41
N VAL A 95 -6.91 11.75 -8.37
CA VAL A 95 -6.33 10.46 -8.76
C VAL A 95 -4.95 10.65 -9.39
N ASN A 96 -4.75 11.65 -10.25
CA ASN A 96 -3.43 11.95 -10.81
C ASN A 96 -2.41 12.29 -9.72
N GLY A 97 -2.81 13.06 -8.70
CA GLY A 97 -1.95 13.33 -7.54
C GLY A 97 -1.57 12.06 -6.77
N VAL A 98 -2.46 11.08 -6.67
CA VAL A 98 -2.12 9.76 -6.09
C VAL A 98 -1.14 9.00 -6.97
N ILE A 99 -1.38 8.98 -8.29
CA ILE A 99 -0.49 8.31 -9.25
C ILE A 99 0.93 8.85 -9.14
N GLU A 100 1.10 10.18 -9.11
CA GLU A 100 2.41 10.83 -8.94
C GLU A 100 3.11 10.43 -7.61
N ASN A 101 2.34 10.31 -6.53
CA ASN A 101 2.88 9.88 -5.24
C ASN A 101 3.27 8.40 -5.23
N LEU A 102 2.49 7.54 -5.89
CA LEU A 102 2.81 6.12 -6.03
C LEU A 102 3.99 5.89 -6.97
N ASP A 103 4.15 6.68 -8.04
CA ASP A 103 5.36 6.69 -8.88
C ASP A 103 6.59 7.07 -8.05
N THR A 104 6.46 8.09 -7.20
CA THR A 104 7.53 8.48 -6.27
C THR A 104 7.87 7.34 -5.30
N LEU A 105 6.86 6.63 -4.79
CA LEU A 105 7.06 5.46 -3.93
C LEU A 105 7.78 4.32 -4.67
N VAL A 106 7.44 4.06 -5.94
CA VAL A 106 8.13 3.08 -6.79
C VAL A 106 9.60 3.48 -6.97
N ASP A 107 9.88 4.75 -7.25
CA ASP A 107 11.25 5.26 -7.37
C ASP A 107 12.02 5.09 -6.05
N ASP A 108 11.41 5.46 -4.91
CA ASP A 108 11.99 5.30 -3.57
C ASP A 108 12.28 3.82 -3.26
N LEU A 109 11.39 2.91 -3.63
CA LEU A 109 11.62 1.46 -3.52
C LEU A 109 12.79 1.04 -4.41
N ASN A 110 12.83 1.44 -5.68
CA ASN A 110 13.87 1.02 -6.62
C ASN A 110 15.28 1.49 -6.24
N VAL A 111 15.41 2.60 -5.50
CA VAL A 111 16.71 3.08 -5.00
C VAL A 111 17.14 2.42 -3.68
N LEU A 112 16.27 1.67 -2.99
CA LEU A 112 16.66 0.91 -1.80
C LEU A 112 17.64 -0.19 -2.18
N SER A 113 18.91 -0.02 -1.83
CA SER A 113 19.93 -1.05 -2.00
C SER A 113 19.92 -2.00 -0.80
N LEU A 114 19.26 -3.14 -0.96
CA LEU A 114 19.14 -4.19 0.07
C LEU A 114 20.10 -5.33 -0.27
N SER A 115 20.91 -5.73 0.70
CA SER A 115 21.85 -6.84 0.56
C SER A 115 21.26 -8.18 1.00
N ASP A 116 20.20 -8.16 1.81
CA ASP A 116 19.41 -9.34 2.10
C ASP A 116 18.50 -9.72 0.90
N GLU A 117 18.72 -10.94 0.39
CA GLU A 117 18.02 -11.46 -0.79
C GLU A 117 16.49 -11.56 -0.60
N PRO A 118 15.97 -12.12 0.53
CA PRO A 118 14.55 -12.04 0.83
C PRO A 118 13.97 -10.62 0.79
N LEU A 119 14.59 -9.65 1.47
CA LEU A 119 14.11 -8.27 1.47
C LEU A 119 14.14 -7.63 0.07
N SER A 120 15.19 -7.87 -0.71
CA SER A 120 15.27 -7.43 -2.10
C SER A 120 14.13 -8.01 -2.95
N SER A 121 13.79 -9.28 -2.74
CA SER A 121 12.65 -9.93 -3.41
C SER A 121 11.31 -9.32 -3.00
N TYR A 122 11.08 -9.09 -1.71
CA TYR A 122 9.86 -8.43 -1.22
C TYR A 122 9.72 -7.00 -1.74
N ARG A 123 10.83 -6.28 -1.88
CA ARG A 123 10.84 -4.91 -2.41
C ARG A 123 10.36 -4.90 -3.86
N ASN A 124 10.86 -5.81 -4.67
CA ASN A 124 10.45 -5.94 -6.07
C ASN A 124 8.98 -6.33 -6.19
N GLN A 125 8.50 -7.26 -5.36
CA GLN A 125 7.09 -7.65 -5.32
C GLN A 125 6.20 -6.47 -4.89
N TYR A 126 6.61 -5.73 -3.86
CA TYR A 126 5.87 -4.56 -3.39
C TYR A 126 5.85 -3.45 -4.45
N SER A 127 6.98 -3.19 -5.12
CA SER A 127 7.05 -2.25 -6.25
C SER A 127 6.08 -2.62 -7.37
N ALA A 128 6.02 -3.90 -7.75
CA ALA A 128 5.08 -4.37 -8.78
C ALA A 128 3.61 -4.20 -8.35
N VAL A 129 3.30 -4.38 -7.07
CA VAL A 129 1.96 -4.12 -6.53
C VAL A 129 1.61 -2.64 -6.60
N VAL A 130 2.54 -1.75 -6.26
CA VAL A 130 2.36 -0.28 -6.36
C VAL A 130 2.17 0.16 -7.81
N GLU A 131 2.95 -0.38 -8.74
CA GLU A 131 2.77 -0.16 -10.19
C GLU A 131 1.37 -0.63 -10.66
N GLY A 132 0.90 -1.78 -10.17
CA GLY A 132 -0.45 -2.26 -10.47
C GLY A 132 -1.56 -1.35 -9.92
N PHE A 133 -1.35 -0.72 -8.75
CA PHE A 133 -2.27 0.29 -8.25
C PHE A 133 -2.31 1.52 -9.17
N ASN A 134 -1.14 1.96 -9.65
CA ASN A 134 -1.05 3.07 -10.61
C ASN A 134 -1.82 2.79 -11.90
N GLU A 135 -1.63 1.63 -12.51
CA GLU A 135 -2.34 1.24 -13.72
C GLU A 135 -3.86 1.24 -13.51
N SER A 136 -4.32 0.69 -12.39
CA SER A 136 -5.75 0.62 -12.06
C SER A 136 -6.37 2.01 -11.83
N LEU A 137 -5.63 2.89 -11.15
CA LEU A 137 -6.05 4.27 -10.91
C LEU A 137 -6.06 5.09 -12.21
N MET A 138 -5.08 4.88 -13.09
CA MET A 138 -5.03 5.54 -14.40
C MET A 138 -6.25 5.19 -15.26
N ILE A 139 -6.65 3.91 -15.28
CA ILE A 139 -7.88 3.47 -15.98
C ILE A 139 -9.11 4.22 -15.43
N ALA A 140 -9.25 4.31 -14.11
CA ALA A 140 -10.37 5.01 -13.49
C ALA A 140 -10.35 6.53 -13.80
N ALA A 141 -9.17 7.15 -13.81
CA ALA A 141 -8.98 8.56 -14.17
C ALA A 141 -9.33 8.83 -15.64
N GLU A 142 -8.87 7.99 -16.57
CA GLU A 142 -9.18 8.10 -17.99
C GLU A 142 -10.69 8.00 -18.25
N ALA A 143 -11.36 7.04 -17.60
CA ALA A 143 -12.79 6.86 -17.72
C ALA A 143 -13.57 8.07 -17.15
N MET A 144 -13.13 8.63 -16.01
CA MET A 144 -13.72 9.83 -15.44
C MET A 144 -13.44 11.08 -16.30
N ASN A 145 -12.28 11.14 -16.96
CA ASN A 145 -11.97 12.22 -17.90
C ASN A 145 -12.97 12.22 -19.08
N GLY A 146 -13.46 11.05 -19.51
CA GLY A 146 -14.56 10.96 -20.47
C GLY A 146 -15.86 11.63 -20.01
N VAL A 147 -16.13 11.66 -18.70
CA VAL A 147 -17.26 12.42 -18.12
C VAL A 147 -16.94 13.91 -18.04
N ALA A 148 -15.71 14.25 -17.64
CA ALA A 148 -15.23 15.64 -17.56
C ALA A 148 -15.22 16.39 -18.91
N GLU A 149 -15.08 15.64 -20.01
CA GLU A 149 -15.05 16.13 -21.39
C GLU A 149 -16.38 15.97 -22.13
N ALA A 150 -17.45 15.51 -21.47
CA ALA A 150 -18.74 15.30 -22.11
C ALA A 150 -19.33 16.60 -22.67
N GLU A 151 -19.48 16.71 -24.00
CA GLU A 151 -19.91 17.96 -24.65
C GLU A 151 -21.39 18.32 -24.41
N SER A 152 -22.21 17.35 -24.01
CA SER A 152 -23.64 17.53 -23.78
C SER A 152 -24.20 16.52 -22.77
N GLU A 153 -25.40 16.80 -22.26
CA GLU A 153 -26.14 15.85 -21.40
C GLU A 153 -26.55 14.57 -22.14
N GLU A 154 -26.71 14.64 -23.47
CA GLU A 154 -27.13 13.49 -24.29
C GLU A 154 -26.07 12.38 -24.33
N VAL A 155 -24.77 12.75 -24.23
CA VAL A 155 -23.65 11.79 -24.26
C VAL A 155 -23.27 11.29 -22.86
N LEU A 156 -23.74 11.95 -21.79
CA LEU A 156 -23.40 11.57 -20.41
C LEU A 156 -23.75 10.10 -20.07
N PRO A 157 -24.91 9.54 -20.45
CA PRO A 157 -25.23 8.15 -20.11
C PRO A 157 -24.18 7.14 -20.61
N GLU A 158 -23.69 7.31 -21.84
CA GLU A 158 -22.66 6.45 -22.43
C GLU A 158 -21.31 6.59 -21.71
N ARG A 159 -20.94 7.83 -21.35
CA ARG A 159 -19.70 8.10 -20.58
C ARG A 159 -19.78 7.50 -19.17
N VAL A 160 -20.94 7.60 -18.53
CA VAL A 160 -21.18 7.03 -17.19
C VAL A 160 -21.18 5.50 -17.24
N GLU A 161 -21.74 4.87 -18.27
CA GLU A 161 -21.68 3.41 -18.44
C GLU A 161 -20.25 2.90 -18.63
N THR A 162 -19.44 3.62 -19.42
CA THR A 162 -18.01 3.35 -19.59
C THR A 162 -17.27 3.49 -18.26
N LEU A 163 -17.46 4.61 -17.56
CA LEU A 163 -16.91 4.85 -16.23
C LEU A 163 -17.28 3.73 -15.25
N GLN A 164 -18.52 3.27 -15.22
CA GLN A 164 -18.94 2.19 -14.33
C GLN A 164 -18.22 0.88 -14.65
N THR A 165 -18.12 0.53 -15.93
CA THR A 165 -17.44 -0.70 -16.37
C THR A 165 -15.96 -0.68 -15.99
N ASP A 166 -15.27 0.41 -16.30
CA ASP A 166 -13.84 0.57 -16.05
C ASP A 166 -13.56 0.66 -14.54
N THR A 167 -14.41 1.36 -13.78
CA THR A 167 -14.29 1.45 -12.31
C THR A 167 -14.49 0.09 -11.66
N VAL A 168 -15.44 -0.73 -12.12
CA VAL A 168 -15.63 -2.09 -11.57
C VAL A 168 -14.36 -2.93 -11.79
N GLY A 169 -13.81 -2.91 -13.00
CA GLY A 169 -12.56 -3.63 -13.30
C GLY A 169 -11.38 -3.13 -12.46
N ALA A 170 -11.21 -1.81 -12.37
CA ALA A 170 -10.16 -1.20 -11.55
C ALA A 170 -10.31 -1.56 -10.06
N VAL A 171 -11.54 -1.54 -9.52
CA VAL A 171 -11.80 -1.91 -8.12
C VAL A 171 -11.48 -3.37 -7.86
N GLU A 172 -11.86 -4.29 -8.75
CA GLU A 172 -11.52 -5.72 -8.62
C GLU A 172 -10.00 -5.92 -8.61
N GLN A 173 -9.27 -5.24 -9.51
CA GLN A 173 -7.82 -5.30 -9.57
C GLN A 173 -7.16 -4.72 -8.30
N ILE A 174 -7.63 -3.56 -7.82
CA ILE A 174 -7.17 -2.94 -6.57
C ILE A 174 -7.39 -3.88 -5.38
N GLN A 175 -8.53 -4.58 -5.31
CA GLN A 175 -8.79 -5.54 -4.23
C GLN A 175 -7.81 -6.72 -4.25
N GLN A 176 -7.49 -7.24 -5.43
CA GLN A 176 -6.49 -8.29 -5.57
C GLN A 176 -5.11 -7.79 -5.13
N LEU A 177 -4.69 -6.63 -5.63
CA LEU A 177 -3.40 -6.02 -5.29
C LEU A 177 -3.27 -5.73 -3.79
N ALA A 178 -4.34 -5.29 -3.13
CA ALA A 178 -4.36 -5.07 -1.68
C ALA A 178 -4.19 -6.38 -0.88
N ALA A 179 -4.70 -7.50 -1.38
CA ALA A 179 -4.45 -8.81 -0.78
C ALA A 179 -2.98 -9.22 -0.95
N GLU A 180 -2.41 -9.04 -2.14
CA GLU A 180 -1.00 -9.30 -2.43
C GLU A 180 -0.07 -8.42 -1.57
N GLU A 181 -0.38 -7.12 -1.44
CA GLU A 181 0.32 -6.18 -0.55
C GLU A 181 0.32 -6.70 0.89
N THR A 182 -0.84 -7.13 1.39
CA THR A 182 -0.98 -7.65 2.75
C THR A 182 -0.09 -8.87 2.98
N ASP A 183 -0.04 -9.80 2.04
CA ASP A 183 0.80 -10.99 2.12
C ASP A 183 2.30 -10.63 2.12
N ILE A 184 2.72 -9.67 1.28
CA ILE A 184 4.09 -9.18 1.25
C ILE A 184 4.47 -8.56 2.60
N ILE A 185 3.60 -7.72 3.18
CA ILE A 185 3.86 -7.07 4.46
C ILE A 185 3.95 -8.07 5.61
N GLN A 186 3.12 -9.11 5.61
CA GLN A 186 3.22 -10.19 6.59
C GLN A 186 4.55 -10.95 6.46
N ASN A 187 4.98 -11.24 5.24
CA ASN A 187 6.25 -11.92 4.98
C ASN A 187 7.45 -11.06 5.41
N VAL A 188 7.43 -9.76 5.13
CA VAL A 188 8.46 -8.80 5.59
C VAL A 188 8.49 -8.75 7.12
N ASN A 189 7.34 -8.62 7.79
CA ASN A 189 7.28 -8.56 9.26
C ASN A 189 7.82 -9.84 9.91
N THR A 190 7.48 -11.00 9.35
CA THR A 190 8.00 -12.30 9.79
C THR A 190 9.51 -12.37 9.60
N HIS A 191 10.00 -12.00 8.41
CA HIS A 191 11.43 -12.01 8.09
C HIS A 191 12.24 -11.05 8.98
N CYS A 192 11.69 -9.87 9.26
CA CYS A 192 12.29 -8.84 10.09
C CYS A 192 12.18 -9.10 11.60
N GLY A 193 11.56 -10.22 12.02
CA GLY A 193 11.43 -10.59 13.43
C GLY A 193 10.54 -9.64 14.23
N VAL A 194 9.56 -9.00 13.57
CA VAL A 194 8.56 -8.11 14.19
C VAL A 194 7.39 -8.94 14.79
N GLU A 195 7.50 -10.27 14.81
CA GLU A 195 6.40 -11.24 14.85
C GLU A 195 5.20 -10.95 15.77
N SER A 196 4.04 -11.00 15.08
CA SER A 196 2.68 -11.45 15.44
C SER A 196 2.12 -11.17 16.84
#